data_AF-A0A2W4IBN4-F1
#
_entry.id   AF-A0A2W4IBN4-F1
#
_cell.length_a   1.000
_cell.length_b   1.000
_cell.length_c   1.000
_cell.angle_alpha   90.00
_cell.angle_beta   90.00
_cell.angle_gamma   90.00
#
_symmetry.space_group_name_H-M   'P 1'
#
loop_
_entity.id
_entity.type
_entity.pdbx_description
1 polymer ?
#
loop_
_entity_poly.entity_id
_entity_poly.type
_entity_poly.pdbx_seq_one_letter_code
_entity_poly.pdbx_strand_id
1 'polypeptide(L)'
;MKSYLVKDLTDEQLSLLTNAGVQHYPWDSGIMFEETQLDTVLAVLNATGAKSKSKYENVYKLKLTFKKRKKEGGKKDEVDEETLRREAERLEYRKRYIKACESRTKSILDAAASTASGNRKKLAAAKQRFVTSKRTEVFGASKIAGNEIATQTLIEELERVRMVQGVQAVHVVPNRLLIATEILCATDPESGLRHEIGQFLITVYLDGSEDGIRWQNNSRRVDGVRERMHAPTVFSDGRAGAAEIHATVMELIARLELSTVAELAIQFIENPEANEYGKYVSKWPML
;
A
#
# COMPACT_ATOMS: atom_id res chain seq x y z
N MET A 1 -33.76 -13.21 5.07
CA MET A 1 -33.77 -12.03 5.96
C MET A 1 -34.27 -10.85 5.14
N LYS A 2 -35.30 -10.12 5.58
CA LYS A 2 -35.82 -8.97 4.82
C LYS A 2 -35.09 -7.69 5.22
N SER A 3 -34.85 -6.81 4.26
CA SER A 3 -34.20 -5.51 4.50
C SER A 3 -35.03 -4.37 3.93
N TYR A 4 -34.92 -3.20 4.54
CA TYR A 4 -35.69 -2.01 4.19
C TYR A 4 -34.76 -0.88 3.76
N LEU A 5 -35.00 -0.33 2.57
CA LEU A 5 -34.25 0.78 1.99
C LEU A 5 -35.05 2.07 2.12
N VAL A 6 -34.51 3.04 2.86
CA VAL A 6 -35.06 4.39 2.98
C VAL A 6 -34.21 5.34 2.15
N LYS A 7 -34.87 6.18 1.34
CA LYS A 7 -34.21 7.28 0.63
C LYS A 7 -34.43 8.59 1.38
N ASP A 8 -33.52 9.54 1.17
CA ASP A 8 -33.66 10.93 1.61
C ASP A 8 -33.69 11.13 3.14
N LEU A 9 -32.90 10.35 3.89
CA LEU A 9 -32.64 10.64 5.31
C LEU A 9 -31.62 11.77 5.43
N THR A 10 -31.90 12.73 6.31
CA THR A 10 -30.96 13.81 6.64
C THR A 10 -29.87 13.32 7.60
N ASP A 11 -28.72 14.01 7.64
CA ASP A 11 -27.63 13.68 8.57
C ASP A 11 -28.06 13.73 10.05
N GLU A 12 -28.99 14.61 10.39
CA GLU A 12 -29.62 14.68 11.72
C GLU A 12 -30.41 13.41 12.05
N GLN A 13 -31.19 12.90 11.08
CA GLN A 13 -31.97 11.68 11.24
C GLN A 13 -31.06 10.45 11.37
N LEU A 14 -29.97 10.39 10.60
CA LEU A 14 -28.97 9.33 10.71
C LEU A 14 -28.26 9.36 12.07
N SER A 15 -27.96 10.55 12.57
CA SER A 15 -27.38 10.73 13.90
C SER A 15 -28.33 10.24 15.00
N LEU A 16 -29.63 10.54 14.90
CA LEU A 16 -30.64 10.03 15.84
C LEU A 16 -30.73 8.49 15.83
N LEU A 17 -30.71 7.88 14.65
CA LEU A 17 -30.73 6.42 14.51
C LEU A 17 -29.48 5.77 15.09
N THR A 18 -28.30 6.36 14.83
CA THR A 18 -27.02 5.88 15.38
C THR A 18 -27.02 5.93 16.90
N ASN A 19 -27.49 7.04 17.49
CA ASN A 19 -27.60 7.20 18.94
C ASN A 19 -28.61 6.22 19.57
N ALA A 20 -29.63 5.81 18.82
CA ALA A 20 -30.58 4.79 19.23
C ALA A 20 -30.07 3.34 19.01
N GLY A 21 -28.82 3.17 18.58
CA GLY A 21 -28.21 1.85 18.36
C GLY A 21 -28.69 1.14 17.09
N VAL A 22 -29.32 1.86 16.14
CA VAL A 22 -29.78 1.28 14.87
C VAL A 22 -28.59 1.12 13.93
N GLN A 23 -28.32 -0.13 13.55
CA GLN A 23 -27.31 -0.44 12.55
C GLN A 23 -27.84 -0.11 11.16
N HIS A 24 -27.03 0.55 10.35
CA HIS A 24 -27.45 1.00 9.04
C HIS A 24 -26.29 0.96 8.06
N TYR A 25 -26.62 0.66 6.80
CA TYR A 25 -25.63 0.47 5.76
C TYR A 25 -25.94 1.39 4.58
N PRO A 26 -24.97 2.18 4.09
CA PRO A 26 -25.15 2.93 2.84
C PRO A 26 -25.32 1.95 1.69
N TRP A 27 -26.39 2.12 0.91
CA TRP A 27 -26.72 1.22 -0.20
C TRP A 27 -27.32 1.99 -1.37
N ASP A 28 -26.59 2.03 -2.49
CA ASP A 28 -26.96 2.80 -3.68
C ASP A 28 -27.21 4.28 -3.29
N SER A 29 -28.41 4.81 -3.56
CA SER A 29 -28.81 6.18 -3.21
C SER A 29 -29.58 6.29 -1.89
N GLY A 30 -29.44 5.34 -0.97
CA GLY A 30 -30.23 5.28 0.26
C GLY A 30 -29.52 4.56 1.40
N ILE A 31 -30.27 4.35 2.48
CA ILE A 31 -29.79 3.72 3.70
C ILE A 31 -30.63 2.48 3.96
N MET A 32 -29.96 1.36 4.19
CA MET A 32 -30.58 0.05 4.41
C MET A 32 -30.53 -0.36 5.88
N PHE A 33 -31.64 -0.93 6.35
CA PHE A 33 -31.82 -1.45 7.71
C PHE A 33 -32.38 -2.87 7.67
N GLU A 34 -32.14 -3.65 8.70
CA GLU A 34 -32.73 -4.97 8.87
C GLU A 34 -34.18 -4.91 9.36
N GLU A 35 -34.97 -5.95 9.06
CA GLU A 35 -36.37 -6.05 9.52
C GLU A 35 -36.52 -6.00 11.05
N THR A 36 -35.54 -6.53 11.78
CA THR A 36 -35.50 -6.53 13.25
C THR A 36 -35.46 -5.12 13.86
N GLN A 37 -35.00 -4.13 13.09
CA GLN A 37 -34.82 -2.74 13.55
C GLN A 37 -35.91 -1.80 13.04
N LEU A 38 -36.83 -2.28 12.19
CA LEU A 38 -37.81 -1.43 11.51
C LEU A 38 -38.69 -0.65 12.50
N ASP A 39 -39.18 -1.29 13.56
CA ASP A 39 -40.05 -0.65 14.54
C ASP A 39 -39.31 0.43 15.33
N THR A 40 -38.04 0.18 15.68
CA THR A 40 -37.15 1.18 16.30
C THR A 40 -36.92 2.37 15.37
N VAL A 41 -36.67 2.13 14.08
CA VAL A 41 -36.48 3.19 13.08
C VAL A 41 -37.73 4.07 12.98
N LEU A 42 -38.92 3.45 12.89
CA LEU A 42 -40.19 4.19 12.79
C LEU A 42 -40.49 4.98 14.07
N ALA A 43 -40.17 4.42 15.24
CA ALA A 43 -40.36 5.09 16.53
C ALA A 43 -39.42 6.29 16.70
N VAL A 44 -38.12 6.11 16.45
CA VAL A 44 -37.09 7.17 16.58
C VAL A 44 -37.37 8.33 15.64
N LEU A 45 -37.75 8.03 14.40
CA LEU A 45 -38.07 9.05 13.39
C LEU A 45 -39.48 9.64 13.54
N ASN A 46 -40.28 9.14 14.49
CA ASN A 46 -41.69 9.48 14.66
C ASN A 46 -42.46 9.46 13.32
N ALA A 47 -42.23 8.40 12.55
CA ALA A 47 -42.71 8.25 11.19
C ALA A 47 -43.56 6.97 11.04
N THR A 48 -44.35 6.95 9.98
CA THR A 48 -45.04 5.74 9.51
C THR A 48 -44.47 5.36 8.14
N GLY A 49 -44.28 4.07 7.89
CA GLY A 49 -43.63 3.59 6.68
C GLY A 49 -44.57 2.82 5.77
N ALA A 50 -44.66 3.22 4.50
CA ALA A 50 -45.31 2.41 3.45
C ALA A 50 -44.27 1.56 2.73
N LYS A 51 -44.50 0.24 2.65
CA LYS A 51 -43.58 -0.74 2.06
C LYS A 51 -43.93 -0.96 0.58
N SER A 52 -42.94 -0.93 -0.30
CA SER A 52 -43.08 -1.38 -1.70
C SER A 52 -41.93 -2.30 -2.11
N LYS A 53 -42.18 -3.25 -3.02
CA LYS A 53 -41.14 -4.18 -3.48
C LYS A 53 -40.05 -3.42 -4.23
N SER A 54 -38.78 -3.74 -3.94
CA SER A 54 -37.66 -3.24 -4.72
C SER A 54 -37.33 -4.18 -5.89
N LYS A 55 -36.32 -3.80 -6.69
CA LYS A 55 -35.77 -4.64 -7.76
C LYS A 55 -34.86 -5.77 -7.23
N TYR A 56 -34.53 -5.75 -5.94
CA TYR A 56 -33.66 -6.72 -5.29
C TYR A 56 -34.48 -7.71 -4.47
N GLU A 57 -34.06 -8.97 -4.49
CA GLU A 57 -34.70 -10.03 -3.73
C GLU A 57 -34.62 -9.75 -2.23
N ASN A 58 -35.75 -9.91 -1.52
CA ASN A 58 -35.87 -9.67 -0.07
C ASN A 58 -35.58 -8.23 0.41
N VAL A 59 -35.45 -7.24 -0.49
CA VAL A 59 -35.31 -5.83 -0.14
C VAL A 59 -36.57 -5.04 -0.50
N TYR A 60 -37.06 -4.23 0.43
CA TYR A 60 -38.27 -3.43 0.29
C TYR A 60 -37.93 -1.94 0.39
N LYS A 61 -38.51 -1.12 -0.48
CA LYS A 61 -38.42 0.34 -0.35
C LYS A 61 -39.40 0.80 0.73
N LEU A 62 -38.92 1.62 1.65
CA LEU A 62 -39.72 2.18 2.74
C LEU A 62 -39.88 3.68 2.52
N LYS A 63 -41.11 4.11 2.22
CA LYS A 63 -41.46 5.54 2.11
C LYS A 63 -41.96 6.03 3.46
N LEU A 64 -41.20 6.93 4.09
CA LEU A 64 -41.52 7.49 5.40
C LEU A 64 -42.51 8.66 5.27
N THR A 65 -43.52 8.66 6.14
CA THR A 65 -44.45 9.76 6.34
C THR A 65 -44.34 10.20 7.79
N PHE A 66 -43.72 11.36 8.01
CA PHE A 66 -43.48 11.92 9.34
C PHE A 66 -44.78 12.48 9.91
N LYS A 67 -45.08 12.16 11.18
CA LYS A 67 -46.22 12.77 11.86
C LYS A 67 -45.93 14.24 12.08
N LYS A 68 -46.76 15.13 11.53
CA LYS A 68 -46.69 16.58 11.82
C LYS A 68 -46.78 16.75 13.33
N ARG A 69 -45.70 17.22 13.97
CA ARG A 69 -45.76 17.74 15.34
C ARG A 69 -46.88 18.78 15.36
N LYS A 70 -47.87 18.61 16.25
CA LYS A 70 -48.73 19.74 16.64
C LYS A 70 -47.78 20.84 17.06
N LYS A 71 -47.79 21.96 16.33
CA LYS A 71 -47.18 23.20 16.82
C LYS A 71 -47.99 23.58 18.04
N GLU A 72 -47.51 23.22 19.23
CA GLU A 72 -47.89 23.94 20.43
C GLU A 72 -47.58 25.42 20.17
N GLY A 73 -48.58 26.26 20.45
CA GLY A 73 -48.57 27.66 20.12
C GLY A 73 -47.27 28.31 20.60
N GLY A 74 -46.57 28.95 19.66
CA GLY A 74 -45.40 29.73 19.98
C GLY A 74 -45.76 30.82 20.98
N LYS A 75 -45.28 30.68 22.21
CA LYS A 75 -44.62 31.83 22.81
C LYS A 75 -43.42 32.12 21.91
N LYS A 76 -43.29 33.35 21.44
CA LYS A 76 -41.97 33.86 21.08
C LYS A 76 -41.16 33.76 22.37
N ASP A 77 -40.46 32.65 22.55
CA ASP A 77 -39.35 32.62 23.48
C ASP A 77 -38.41 33.68 22.95
N GLU A 78 -38.36 34.83 23.63
CA GLU A 78 -37.14 35.61 23.67
C GLU A 78 -36.06 34.57 23.97
N VAL A 79 -35.26 34.23 22.95
CA VAL A 79 -34.11 33.38 23.15
C VAL A 79 -33.23 34.20 24.08
N ASP A 80 -33.31 33.85 25.36
CA ASP A 80 -32.62 34.54 26.43
C ASP A 80 -31.17 34.71 25.99
N GLU A 81 -30.68 35.94 26.00
CA GLU A 81 -29.37 36.32 25.50
C GLU A 81 -28.27 35.44 26.14
N GLU A 82 -28.55 34.97 27.35
CA GLU A 82 -27.74 33.99 28.09
C GLU A 82 -27.62 32.63 27.40
N THR A 83 -28.68 32.15 26.74
CA THR A 83 -28.69 30.88 26.00
C THR A 83 -27.83 30.95 24.75
N LEU A 84 -27.94 32.06 23.98
CA LEU A 84 -27.09 32.31 22.80
C LEU A 84 -25.62 32.46 23.18
N ARG A 85 -25.33 33.15 24.30
CA ARG A 85 -23.97 33.25 24.86
C ARG A 85 -23.41 31.87 25.25
N ARG A 86 -24.19 31.05 25.95
CA ARG A 86 -23.79 29.68 26.34
C ARG A 86 -23.55 28.77 25.13
N GLU A 87 -24.32 28.90 24.06
CA GLU A 87 -24.11 28.14 22.81
C GLU A 87 -22.85 28.61 22.07
N ALA A 88 -22.62 29.92 21.98
CA ALA A 88 -21.40 30.48 21.41
C ALA A 88 -20.15 30.03 22.18
N GLU A 89 -20.20 30.06 23.52
CA GLU A 89 -19.13 29.55 24.39
C GLU A 89 -18.89 28.05 24.15
N ARG A 90 -19.93 27.22 24.12
CA ARG A 90 -19.80 25.77 23.81
C ARG A 90 -19.15 25.53 22.45
N LEU A 91 -19.49 26.33 21.46
CA LEU A 91 -18.94 26.22 20.10
C LEU A 91 -17.47 26.65 20.07
N GLU A 92 -17.09 27.68 20.82
CA GLU A 92 -15.69 28.04 21.03
C GLU A 92 -14.90 26.93 21.76
N TYR A 93 -15.45 26.37 22.84
CA TYR A 93 -14.82 25.27 23.57
C TYR A 93 -14.61 24.05 22.68
N ARG A 94 -15.60 23.70 21.84
CA ARG A 94 -15.46 22.62 20.85
C ARG A 94 -14.36 22.93 19.83
N LYS A 95 -14.29 24.15 19.29
CA LYS A 95 -13.22 24.57 18.37
C LYS A 95 -11.84 24.46 19.02
N ARG A 96 -11.70 24.92 20.26
CA ARG A 96 -10.44 24.83 21.03
C ARG A 96 -10.06 23.37 21.28
N TYR A 97 -11.03 22.53 21.63
CA TYR A 97 -10.81 21.10 21.83
C TYR A 97 -10.37 20.38 20.56
N ILE A 98 -11.07 20.60 19.43
CA ILE A 98 -10.71 20.04 18.12
C ILE A 98 -9.29 20.46 17.74
N LYS A 99 -8.96 21.75 17.87
CA LYS A 99 -7.60 22.25 17.59
C LYS A 99 -6.54 21.63 18.50
N ALA A 100 -6.85 21.40 19.78
CA ALA A 100 -5.95 20.72 20.70
C ALA A 100 -5.75 19.24 20.33
N CYS A 101 -6.82 18.55 19.91
CA CYS A 101 -6.75 17.19 19.39
C CYS A 101 -5.94 17.11 18.09
N GLU A 102 -6.17 18.01 17.12
CA GLU A 102 -5.39 18.12 15.89
C GLU A 102 -3.90 18.33 16.18
N SER A 103 -3.57 19.25 17.09
CA SER A 103 -2.19 19.51 17.52
C SER A 103 -1.55 18.27 18.15
N ARG A 104 -2.29 17.55 19.01
CA ARG A 104 -1.82 16.31 19.64
C ARG A 104 -1.58 15.21 18.59
N THR A 105 -2.54 14.99 17.70
CA THR A 105 -2.40 13.99 16.62
C THR A 105 -1.23 14.33 15.71
N LYS A 106 -1.07 15.60 15.35
CA LYS A 106 0.07 16.07 14.56
C LYS A 106 1.40 15.82 15.28
N SER A 107 1.49 16.12 16.57
CA SER A 107 2.69 15.84 17.36
C SER A 107 3.03 14.34 17.42
N ILE A 108 2.01 13.47 17.53
CA ILE A 108 2.21 12.01 17.49
C ILE A 108 2.69 11.58 16.11
N LEU A 109 2.11 12.11 15.03
CA LEU A 109 2.53 11.83 13.66
C LEU A 109 3.97 12.28 13.40
N ASP A 110 4.33 13.50 13.84
CA ASP A 110 5.68 14.05 13.70
C ASP A 110 6.71 13.21 14.50
N ALA A 111 6.37 12.81 15.72
CA ALA A 111 7.20 11.93 16.53
C ALA A 111 7.38 10.56 15.87
N ALA A 112 6.30 9.94 15.39
CA ALA A 112 6.34 8.66 14.69
C ALA A 112 7.17 8.75 13.40
N ALA A 113 6.99 9.81 12.61
CA ALA A 113 7.78 10.06 11.40
C ALA A 113 9.27 10.23 11.71
N SER A 114 9.60 10.97 12.76
CA SER A 114 10.97 11.13 13.24
C SER A 114 11.58 9.79 13.66
N THR A 115 10.88 9.00 14.49
CA THR A 115 11.32 7.65 14.90
C THR A 115 11.51 6.73 13.69
N ALA A 116 10.57 6.70 12.76
CA ALA A 116 10.66 5.90 11.55
C ALA A 116 11.88 6.30 10.70
N SER A 117 12.11 7.60 10.52
CA SER A 117 13.28 8.11 9.78
C SER A 117 14.60 7.76 10.47
N GLY A 118 14.66 7.83 11.79
CA GLY A 118 15.82 7.45 12.60
C GLY A 118 16.11 5.95 12.50
N ASN A 119 15.09 5.12 12.58
CA ASN A 119 15.21 3.66 12.41
C ASN A 119 15.67 3.29 11.00
N ARG A 120 15.17 3.98 9.96
CA ARG A 120 15.61 3.77 8.57
C ARG A 120 17.11 4.04 8.39
N LYS A 121 17.63 5.12 9.01
CA LYS A 121 19.08 5.43 8.98
C LYS A 121 19.91 4.36 9.71
N LYS A 122 19.44 3.92 10.89
CA LYS A 122 20.10 2.83 11.64
C LYS A 122 20.13 1.52 10.86
N LEU A 123 19.02 1.18 10.19
CA LEU A 123 18.92 -0.01 9.36
C LEU A 123 19.89 0.03 8.17
N ALA A 124 20.00 1.16 7.48
CA ALA A 124 20.95 1.32 6.36
C ALA A 124 22.40 1.10 6.84
N ALA A 125 22.78 1.70 7.96
CA ALA A 125 24.11 1.50 8.55
C ALA A 125 24.33 0.04 9.00
N ALA A 126 23.31 -0.62 9.56
CA ALA A 126 23.39 -2.03 9.96
C ALA A 126 23.58 -2.97 8.75
N LYS A 127 22.88 -2.73 7.64
CA LYS A 127 23.04 -3.48 6.38
C LYS A 127 24.47 -3.40 5.84
N GLN A 128 25.04 -2.20 5.77
CA GLN A 128 26.42 -2.01 5.31
C GLN A 128 27.43 -2.70 6.25
N ARG A 129 27.22 -2.61 7.57
CA ARG A 129 28.06 -3.30 8.57
C ARG A 129 27.99 -4.82 8.41
N PHE A 130 26.79 -5.36 8.18
CA PHE A 130 26.59 -6.80 7.94
C PHE A 130 27.39 -7.27 6.73
N VAL A 131 27.23 -6.61 5.57
CA VAL A 131 27.97 -6.95 4.34
C VAL A 131 29.48 -6.87 4.56
N THR A 132 29.94 -5.80 5.20
CA THR A 132 31.38 -5.59 5.46
C THR A 132 31.94 -6.66 6.40
N SER A 133 31.20 -7.00 7.47
CA SER A 133 31.60 -8.04 8.43
C SER A 133 31.69 -9.41 7.76
N LYS A 134 30.70 -9.77 6.94
CA LYS A 134 30.70 -11.05 6.22
C LYS A 134 31.81 -11.13 5.18
N ARG A 135 32.10 -10.05 4.46
CA ARG A 135 33.25 -10.00 3.55
C ARG A 135 34.58 -10.12 4.27
N THR A 136 34.68 -9.53 5.46
CA THR A 136 35.89 -9.67 6.29
C THR A 136 36.03 -11.10 6.80
N GLU A 137 34.94 -11.83 7.04
CA GLU A 137 34.99 -13.27 7.33
C GLU A 137 35.49 -14.08 6.12
N VAL A 138 34.99 -13.76 4.91
CA VAL A 138 35.39 -14.44 3.66
C VAL A 138 36.85 -14.18 3.29
N PHE A 139 37.34 -12.95 3.43
CA PHE A 139 38.69 -12.56 2.97
C PHE A 139 39.72 -12.35 4.08
N GLY A 140 39.28 -12.08 5.31
CA GLY A 140 40.16 -11.76 6.44
C GLY A 140 40.98 -12.95 6.96
N ALA A 141 40.66 -14.18 6.54
CA ALA A 141 41.49 -15.35 6.76
C ALA A 141 42.81 -15.33 5.96
N SER A 142 42.93 -14.50 4.91
CA SER A 142 44.03 -14.54 3.95
C SER A 142 44.89 -13.27 4.03
N LYS A 143 45.70 -13.11 5.09
CA LYS A 143 46.38 -11.82 5.38
C LYS A 143 47.54 -11.40 4.47
N ILE A 144 48.03 -12.23 3.53
CA ILE A 144 49.17 -11.86 2.65
C ILE A 144 48.94 -12.23 1.17
N ALA A 145 48.18 -13.29 0.87
CA ALA A 145 47.69 -13.62 -0.48
C ALA A 145 46.26 -13.10 -0.78
N GLY A 146 45.64 -12.39 0.18
CA GLY A 146 44.21 -12.10 0.17
C GLY A 146 43.75 -11.15 -0.93
N ASN A 147 44.61 -10.27 -1.45
CA ASN A 147 44.20 -9.36 -2.52
C ASN A 147 44.14 -10.06 -3.89
N GLU A 148 45.12 -10.90 -4.21
CA GLU A 148 45.11 -11.66 -5.48
C GLU A 148 43.99 -12.71 -5.47
N ILE A 149 43.83 -13.45 -4.37
CA ILE A 149 42.74 -14.43 -4.24
C ILE A 149 41.38 -13.74 -4.31
N ALA A 150 41.17 -12.63 -3.58
CA ALA A 150 39.91 -11.89 -3.65
C ALA A 150 39.62 -11.32 -5.04
N THR A 151 40.66 -10.81 -5.71
CA THR A 151 40.54 -10.30 -7.08
C THR A 151 40.18 -11.43 -8.04
N GLN A 152 40.84 -12.59 -7.92
CA GLN A 152 40.58 -13.75 -8.75
C GLN A 152 39.16 -14.29 -8.56
N THR A 153 38.72 -14.46 -7.30
CA THR A 153 37.34 -14.86 -6.98
C THR A 153 36.32 -13.88 -7.56
N LEU A 154 36.60 -12.57 -7.47
CA LEU A 154 35.72 -11.56 -8.06
C LEU A 154 35.68 -11.65 -9.59
N ILE A 155 36.82 -11.85 -10.25
CA ILE A 155 36.88 -12.04 -11.71
C ILE A 155 36.07 -13.28 -12.12
N GLU A 156 36.24 -14.39 -11.41
CA GLU A 156 35.50 -15.64 -11.68
C GLU A 156 34.00 -15.49 -11.48
N GLU A 157 33.57 -14.76 -10.45
CA GLU A 157 32.15 -14.42 -10.26
C GLU A 157 31.62 -13.50 -11.36
N LEU A 158 32.40 -12.51 -11.80
CA LEU A 158 31.99 -11.61 -12.89
C LEU A 158 31.85 -12.34 -14.22
N GLU A 159 32.75 -13.27 -14.53
CA GLU A 159 32.61 -14.12 -15.72
C GLU A 159 31.38 -15.04 -15.60
N ARG A 160 31.08 -15.56 -14.41
CA ARG A 160 29.83 -16.31 -14.19
C ARG A 160 28.59 -15.45 -14.39
N VAL A 161 28.58 -14.19 -13.93
CA VAL A 161 27.47 -13.25 -14.19
C VAL A 161 27.24 -13.05 -15.69
N ARG A 162 28.31 -12.97 -16.49
CA ARG A 162 28.22 -12.83 -17.95
C ARG A 162 27.62 -14.06 -18.64
N MET A 163 27.70 -15.22 -18.02
CA MET A 163 27.13 -16.47 -18.53
C MET A 163 25.66 -16.67 -18.12
N VAL A 164 25.12 -15.84 -17.23
CA VAL A 164 23.72 -15.93 -16.81
C VAL A 164 22.79 -15.64 -18.00
N GLN A 165 21.81 -16.52 -18.21
CA GLN A 165 20.84 -16.37 -19.29
C GLN A 165 20.09 -15.03 -19.17
N GLY A 166 19.96 -14.32 -20.30
CA GLY A 166 19.29 -13.02 -20.35
C GLY A 166 20.19 -11.84 -19.99
N VAL A 167 21.44 -12.07 -19.55
CA VAL A 167 22.44 -11.01 -19.38
C VAL A 167 23.07 -10.68 -20.74
N GLN A 168 22.99 -9.40 -21.13
CA GLN A 168 23.60 -8.89 -22.36
C GLN A 168 24.99 -8.30 -22.12
N ALA A 169 25.14 -7.53 -21.04
CA ALA A 169 26.41 -6.87 -20.71
C ALA A 169 26.55 -6.64 -19.20
N VAL A 170 27.80 -6.62 -18.74
CA VAL A 170 28.14 -6.42 -17.32
C VAL A 170 29.22 -5.35 -17.21
N HIS A 171 28.96 -4.32 -16.41
CA HIS A 171 29.92 -3.25 -16.11
C HIS A 171 30.13 -3.10 -14.61
N VAL A 172 31.39 -3.01 -14.20
CA VAL A 172 31.77 -2.75 -12.81
C VAL A 172 32.06 -1.27 -12.65
N VAL A 173 31.44 -0.67 -11.65
CA VAL A 173 31.59 0.75 -11.27
C VAL A 173 31.90 0.77 -9.76
N PRO A 174 32.54 1.80 -9.19
CA PRO A 174 32.80 1.83 -7.75
C PRO A 174 31.56 1.49 -6.90
N ASN A 175 31.67 0.42 -6.10
CA ASN A 175 30.62 -0.15 -5.25
C ASN A 175 29.35 -0.64 -5.97
N ARG A 176 29.36 -0.80 -7.29
CA ARG A 176 28.18 -1.23 -8.05
C ARG A 176 28.53 -2.18 -9.18
N LEU A 177 27.67 -3.17 -9.38
CA LEU A 177 27.66 -4.01 -10.57
C LEU A 177 26.42 -3.64 -11.39
N LEU A 178 26.64 -3.25 -12.64
CA LEU A 178 25.60 -2.92 -13.59
C LEU A 178 25.43 -4.09 -14.55
N ILE A 179 24.21 -4.61 -14.64
CA ILE A 179 23.85 -5.75 -15.48
C ILE A 179 22.79 -5.27 -16.46
N ALA A 180 23.14 -5.19 -17.74
CA ALA A 180 22.20 -4.94 -18.81
C ALA A 180 21.63 -6.26 -19.29
N THR A 181 20.31 -6.35 -19.44
CA THR A 181 19.62 -7.56 -19.87
C THR A 181 19.15 -7.46 -21.31
N GLU A 182 18.94 -8.62 -21.93
CA GLU A 182 18.09 -8.73 -23.10
C GLU A 182 16.61 -8.44 -22.75
N ILE A 183 15.72 -8.59 -23.72
CA ILE A 183 14.28 -8.45 -23.49
C ILE A 183 13.82 -9.60 -22.58
N LEU A 184 13.49 -9.27 -21.33
CA LEU A 184 12.94 -10.22 -20.38
C LEU A 184 11.44 -10.39 -20.61
N CYS A 185 10.96 -11.61 -20.38
CA CYS A 185 9.57 -11.98 -20.60
C CYS A 185 9.01 -12.63 -19.32
N ALA A 186 7.82 -12.22 -18.90
CA ALA A 186 7.17 -12.81 -17.74
C ALA A 186 6.05 -13.76 -18.14
N THR A 187 5.86 -14.81 -17.36
CA THR A 187 4.67 -15.66 -17.49
C THR A 187 3.60 -15.16 -16.53
N ASP A 188 2.42 -14.83 -17.05
CA ASP A 188 1.26 -14.47 -16.23
C ASP A 188 0.85 -15.68 -15.37
N PRO A 189 0.89 -15.56 -14.03
CA PRO A 189 0.61 -16.67 -13.15
C PRO A 189 -0.86 -17.14 -13.19
N GLU A 190 -1.79 -16.30 -13.65
CA GLU A 190 -3.22 -16.67 -13.76
C GLU A 190 -3.53 -17.33 -15.11
N SER A 191 -3.05 -16.75 -16.21
CA SER A 191 -3.38 -17.22 -17.57
C SER A 191 -2.34 -18.17 -18.18
N GLY A 192 -1.12 -18.21 -17.65
CA GLY A 192 0.02 -18.94 -18.22
C GLY A 192 0.56 -18.32 -19.52
N LEU A 193 0.04 -17.17 -19.94
CA LEU A 193 0.48 -16.48 -21.16
C LEU A 193 1.78 -15.74 -20.92
N ARG A 194 2.60 -15.62 -21.96
CA ARG A 194 3.91 -14.99 -21.87
C ARG A 194 3.84 -13.55 -22.38
N HIS A 195 4.35 -12.62 -21.58
CA HIS A 195 4.31 -11.19 -21.82
C HIS A 195 5.73 -10.62 -21.93
N GLU A 196 5.93 -9.74 -22.91
CA GLU A 196 7.18 -9.01 -23.07
C GLU A 196 7.26 -7.88 -22.03
N ILE A 197 8.19 -7.97 -21.08
CA ILE A 197 8.35 -6.94 -20.05
C ILE A 197 9.29 -5.83 -20.53
N GLY A 198 10.43 -6.21 -21.12
CA GLY A 198 11.40 -5.29 -21.69
C GLY A 198 12.84 -5.55 -21.24
N GLN A 199 13.75 -4.66 -21.63
CA GLN A 199 15.16 -4.69 -21.25
C GLN A 199 15.39 -3.92 -19.96
N PHE A 200 16.29 -4.43 -19.12
CA PHE A 200 16.58 -3.84 -17.82
C PHE A 200 18.05 -3.47 -17.66
N LEU A 201 18.28 -2.39 -16.92
CA LEU A 201 19.52 -2.14 -16.21
C LEU A 201 19.31 -2.51 -14.75
N ILE A 202 19.92 -3.61 -14.33
CA ILE A 202 19.92 -4.08 -12.95
C ILE A 202 21.18 -3.55 -12.27
N THR A 203 21.01 -2.77 -11.21
CA THR A 203 22.11 -2.21 -10.42
C THR A 203 22.20 -2.96 -9.09
N VAL A 204 23.28 -3.70 -8.90
CA VAL A 204 23.60 -4.38 -7.63
C VAL A 204 24.56 -3.50 -6.83
N TYR A 205 24.17 -3.14 -5.62
CA TYR A 205 24.96 -2.30 -4.71
C TYR A 205 25.84 -3.20 -3.85
N LEU A 206 27.12 -3.26 -4.20
CA LEU A 206 28.05 -4.18 -3.58
C LEU A 206 28.26 -3.87 -2.10
N ASP A 207 28.06 -2.64 -1.64
CA ASP A 207 28.16 -2.29 -0.21
C ASP A 207 26.89 -2.62 0.59
N GLY A 208 25.83 -3.12 -0.06
CA GLY A 208 24.53 -3.36 0.56
C GLY A 208 23.70 -2.10 0.81
N SER A 209 24.10 -0.96 0.25
CA SER A 209 23.26 0.24 0.21
C SER A 209 22.05 0.02 -0.70
N GLU A 210 21.06 0.92 -0.63
CA GLU A 210 19.88 0.88 -1.48
C GLU A 210 19.19 -0.50 -1.52
N ASP A 211 19.10 -1.19 -0.38
CA ASP A 211 18.46 -2.52 -0.30
C ASP A 211 19.11 -3.59 -1.20
N GLY A 212 20.37 -3.38 -1.58
CA GLY A 212 21.22 -4.30 -2.34
C GLY A 212 21.04 -4.25 -3.85
N ILE A 213 19.85 -3.89 -4.35
CA ILE A 213 19.53 -4.01 -5.78
C ILE A 213 18.44 -3.03 -6.26
N ARG A 214 18.54 -2.61 -7.53
CA ARG A 214 17.52 -1.83 -8.25
C ARG A 214 17.32 -2.38 -9.66
N TRP A 215 16.08 -2.38 -10.12
CA TRP A 215 15.72 -2.76 -11.49
C TRP A 215 15.19 -1.55 -12.25
N GLN A 216 15.78 -1.24 -13.39
CA GLN A 216 15.34 -0.12 -14.23
C GLN A 216 15.03 -0.64 -15.63
N ASN A 217 13.74 -0.72 -15.97
CA ASN A 217 13.30 -1.02 -17.34
C ASN A 217 13.64 0.16 -18.27
N ASN A 218 14.45 -0.13 -19.29
CA ASN A 218 14.90 0.81 -20.32
C ASN A 218 13.99 0.83 -21.54
N SER A 219 13.14 -0.18 -21.73
CA SER A 219 12.24 -0.27 -22.88
C SER A 219 10.94 0.49 -22.63
N ARG A 220 10.27 0.22 -21.50
CA ARG A 220 8.94 0.80 -21.22
C ARG A 220 8.63 0.83 -19.72
N ARG A 221 7.56 1.56 -19.39
CA ARG A 221 6.93 1.53 -18.07
C ARG A 221 5.43 1.40 -18.26
N VAL A 222 4.77 0.65 -17.39
CA VAL A 222 3.33 0.36 -17.48
C VAL A 222 2.67 0.66 -16.14
N ASP A 223 1.44 1.14 -16.18
CA ASP A 223 0.66 1.42 -14.97
C ASP A 223 0.06 0.13 -14.43
N GLY A 224 0.55 -0.36 -13.29
CA GLY A 224 0.11 -1.59 -12.62
C GLY A 224 -0.73 -1.30 -11.38
N VAL A 225 -0.25 -1.76 -10.22
CA VAL A 225 -0.72 -1.34 -8.88
C VAL A 225 -0.40 0.14 -8.64
N ARG A 226 0.74 0.59 -9.17
CA ARG A 226 1.22 1.97 -9.13
C ARG A 226 1.46 2.45 -10.55
N GLU A 227 1.50 3.77 -10.71
CA GLU A 227 1.85 4.38 -11.99
C GLU A 227 3.32 4.12 -12.34
N ARG A 228 3.59 3.98 -13.64
CA ARG A 228 4.93 3.94 -14.24
C ARG A 228 5.86 2.88 -13.63
N MET A 229 5.34 1.68 -13.40
CA MET A 229 6.10 0.54 -12.89
C MET A 229 7.10 0.02 -13.93
N HIS A 230 8.25 -0.46 -13.46
CA HIS A 230 9.30 -1.02 -14.32
C HIS A 230 9.00 -2.48 -14.70
N ALA A 231 8.32 -3.22 -13.83
CA ALA A 231 7.82 -4.58 -14.04
C ALA A 231 6.58 -4.78 -13.14
N PRO A 232 5.82 -5.87 -13.30
CA PRO A 232 4.65 -6.16 -12.46
C PRO A 232 4.93 -6.10 -10.95
N THR A 233 6.12 -6.53 -10.54
CA THR A 233 6.59 -6.57 -9.14
C THR A 233 7.67 -5.53 -8.83
N VAL A 234 7.95 -4.59 -9.74
CA VAL A 234 8.98 -3.56 -9.59
C VAL A 234 8.38 -2.16 -9.75
N PHE A 235 8.45 -1.37 -8.69
CA PHE A 235 7.89 -0.02 -8.66
C PHE A 235 8.66 0.99 -9.51
N SER A 236 8.11 2.20 -9.62
CA SER A 236 8.65 3.28 -10.46
C SER A 236 10.03 3.81 -10.05
N ASP A 237 10.44 3.55 -8.80
CA ASP A 237 11.77 3.85 -8.25
C ASP A 237 12.76 2.69 -8.39
N GLY A 238 12.34 1.59 -9.02
CA GLY A 238 13.15 0.41 -9.26
C GLY A 238 13.32 -0.51 -8.05
N ARG A 239 12.53 -0.31 -6.98
CA ARG A 239 12.46 -1.22 -5.83
C ARG A 239 11.51 -2.38 -6.11
N ALA A 240 11.81 -3.53 -5.51
CA ALA A 240 10.90 -4.66 -5.49
C ALA A 240 9.67 -4.36 -4.63
N GLY A 241 8.52 -4.90 -5.02
CA GLY A 241 7.30 -4.90 -4.21
C GLY A 241 7.36 -5.90 -3.06
N ALA A 242 8.08 -7.01 -3.24
CA ALA A 242 8.30 -8.03 -2.21
C ALA A 242 9.50 -7.66 -1.32
N ALA A 243 9.32 -7.74 0.00
CA ALA A 243 10.37 -7.38 0.95
C ALA A 243 11.42 -8.49 1.11
N GLU A 244 11.01 -9.74 0.89
CA GLU A 244 11.75 -10.98 1.12
C GLU A 244 12.99 -11.05 0.22
N ILE A 245 12.84 -10.66 -1.06
CA ILE A 245 13.95 -10.67 -2.01
C ILE A 245 15.12 -9.80 -1.56
N HIS A 246 14.85 -8.69 -0.85
CA HIS A 246 15.91 -7.84 -0.34
C HIS A 246 16.78 -8.54 0.70
N ALA A 247 16.21 -9.38 1.56
CA ALA A 247 16.98 -10.12 2.56
C ALA A 247 17.90 -11.15 1.87
N THR A 248 17.35 -11.93 0.94
CA THR A 248 18.10 -12.94 0.18
C THR A 248 19.22 -12.30 -0.66
N VAL A 249 18.91 -11.25 -1.43
CA VAL A 249 19.91 -10.53 -2.23
C VAL A 249 21.03 -9.97 -1.36
N MET A 250 20.70 -9.40 -0.19
CA MET A 250 21.70 -8.87 0.73
C MET A 250 22.64 -9.96 1.26
N GLU A 251 22.12 -11.15 1.54
CA GLU A 251 22.95 -12.30 1.95
C GLU A 251 23.87 -12.78 0.83
N LEU A 252 23.35 -12.91 -0.39
CA LEU A 252 24.15 -13.30 -1.55
C LEU A 252 25.26 -12.29 -1.87
N ILE A 253 24.96 -10.98 -1.81
CA ILE A 253 25.96 -9.90 -1.98
C ILE A 253 27.05 -9.98 -0.90
N ALA A 254 26.67 -10.32 0.33
CA ALA A 254 27.60 -10.46 1.45
C ALA A 254 28.55 -11.66 1.27
N ARG A 255 28.06 -12.74 0.63
CA ARG A 255 28.83 -13.94 0.27
C ARG A 255 29.57 -13.87 -1.06
N LEU A 256 29.36 -12.79 -1.83
CA LEU A 256 29.87 -12.59 -3.19
C LEU A 256 29.37 -13.61 -4.22
N GLU A 257 28.18 -14.15 -4.00
CA GLU A 257 27.49 -15.03 -4.97
C GLU A 257 26.79 -14.16 -6.03
N LEU A 258 27.56 -13.38 -6.80
CA LEU A 258 27.04 -12.33 -7.69
C LEU A 258 26.29 -12.91 -8.89
N SER A 259 26.71 -14.05 -9.39
CA SER A 259 26.02 -14.81 -10.43
C SER A 259 24.61 -15.21 -9.99
N THR A 260 24.47 -15.76 -8.77
CA THR A 260 23.18 -16.07 -8.15
C THR A 260 22.32 -14.83 -7.95
N VAL A 261 22.91 -13.67 -7.61
CA VAL A 261 22.17 -12.40 -7.52
C VAL A 261 21.57 -12.02 -8.88
N ALA A 262 22.34 -12.16 -9.97
CA ALA A 262 21.86 -11.86 -11.31
C ALA A 262 20.73 -12.79 -11.76
N GLU A 263 20.89 -14.10 -11.53
CA GLU A 263 19.85 -15.11 -11.82
C GLU A 263 18.55 -14.81 -11.05
N LEU A 264 18.65 -14.61 -9.74
CA LEU A 264 17.51 -14.28 -8.89
C LEU A 264 16.83 -12.99 -9.34
N ALA A 265 17.61 -11.97 -9.72
CA ALA A 265 17.10 -10.69 -10.15
C ALA A 265 16.33 -10.77 -11.49
N ILE A 266 16.77 -11.62 -12.41
CA ILE A 266 16.06 -11.90 -13.67
C ILE A 266 14.81 -12.73 -13.38
N GLN A 267 14.94 -13.82 -12.63
CA GLN A 267 13.81 -14.70 -12.26
C GLN A 267 12.69 -13.94 -11.55
N PHE A 268 13.02 -12.95 -10.72
CA PHE A 268 12.04 -12.11 -10.05
C PHE A 268 11.16 -11.29 -11.01
N ILE A 269 11.69 -10.93 -12.18
CA ILE A 269 10.93 -10.26 -13.24
C ILE A 269 10.13 -11.29 -14.04
N GLU A 270 10.73 -12.43 -14.37
CA GLU A 270 10.13 -13.42 -15.27
C GLU A 270 9.05 -14.29 -14.62
N ASN A 271 9.11 -14.47 -13.30
CA ASN A 271 8.20 -15.33 -12.53
C ASN A 271 7.47 -14.53 -11.43
N PRO A 272 6.59 -13.58 -11.81
CA PRO A 272 5.77 -12.88 -10.84
C PRO A 272 4.78 -13.85 -10.18
N GLU A 273 4.67 -13.77 -8.86
CA GLU A 273 3.73 -14.60 -8.09
C GLU A 273 2.27 -14.23 -8.36
N ALA A 274 1.34 -15.16 -8.14
CA ALA A 274 -0.11 -14.95 -8.18
C ALA A 274 -0.62 -14.10 -7.00
N ASN A 275 -0.11 -12.88 -6.84
CA ASN A 275 -0.42 -11.96 -5.77
C ASN A 275 -0.99 -10.63 -6.31
N GLU A 276 -1.15 -9.64 -5.43
CA GLU A 276 -1.71 -8.33 -5.80
C GLU A 276 -0.90 -7.59 -6.87
N TYR A 277 0.38 -7.92 -7.03
CA TYR A 277 1.29 -7.34 -8.02
C TYR A 277 1.28 -8.13 -9.33
N GLY A 278 1.38 -9.47 -9.25
CA GLY A 278 1.53 -10.32 -10.43
C GLY A 278 0.33 -10.36 -11.38
N LYS A 279 -0.90 -10.16 -10.90
CA LYS A 279 -2.09 -10.06 -11.77
C LYS A 279 -2.00 -8.94 -12.84
N TYR A 280 -1.12 -7.97 -12.64
CA TYR A 280 -0.93 -6.87 -13.57
C TYR A 280 -0.02 -7.23 -14.76
N VAL A 281 0.60 -8.40 -14.79
CA VAL A 281 1.39 -8.90 -15.94
C VAL A 281 0.61 -8.78 -17.25
N SER A 282 -0.69 -9.06 -17.20
CA SER A 282 -1.63 -8.95 -18.33
C SER A 282 -1.66 -7.57 -19.01
N LYS A 283 -1.18 -6.50 -18.35
CA LYS A 283 -1.08 -5.16 -18.92
C LYS A 283 0.15 -4.96 -19.81
N TRP A 284 1.13 -5.88 -19.76
CA TRP A 284 2.27 -5.87 -20.66
C TRP A 284 1.89 -6.53 -22.00
N PRO A 285 2.56 -6.17 -23.11
CA PRO A 285 2.30 -6.79 -24.40
C PRO A 285 2.46 -8.30 -24.35
N MET A 286 1.52 -9.01 -24.94
CA MET A 286 1.61 -10.45 -25.14
C MET A 286 2.57 -10.77 -26.28
N LEU A 287 3.30 -11.88 -26.18
CA LEU A 287 4.14 -12.43 -27.25
C LEU A 287 3.33 -13.23 -28.27
#